data_AF-A0A4V2YRZ3-F1
#
_entry.id   AF-A0A4V2YRZ3-F1
#
_cell.length_a   1.000
_cell.length_b   1.000
_cell.length_c   1.000
_cell.angle_alpha   90.00
_cell.angle_beta   90.00
_cell.angle_gamma   90.00
#
_symmetry.space_group_name_H-M   'P 1'
#
loop_
_entity.id
_entity.type
_entity.pdbx_description
1 polymer ?
#
loop_
_entity_poly.entity_id
_entity_poly.type
_entity_poly.pdbx_seq_one_letter_code
_entity_poly.pdbx_strand_id
1 'polypeptide(L)'
;MPKSAEISLGNPVFYVPRERDYPRWFGVAAVERSGGRDQQVLGVFVQTDAKSDWRAGHWLTFQGKPPQLAYDRQGYAIAAADRRLPAVHAKYLVDGDASGLVPDAYSANARTKSGAAGGFTPGPGASYALRTEDGGSLVWYGLTQEQTLDGGSTLPGEVRDYLAKNDGKPGKSVFVTWQWLVIGYAPPSGKGRVLGESVSLASAR
;
A
#
# COMPACT_ATOMS: atom_id res chain seq x y z
N MET A 1 -15.30 -6.46 -14.97
CA MET A 1 -13.92 -6.28 -15.48
C MET A 1 -13.41 -7.62 -16.01
N PRO A 2 -12.51 -7.64 -17.00
CA PRO A 2 -11.92 -8.89 -17.49
C PRO A 2 -11.19 -9.62 -16.36
N LYS A 3 -11.12 -10.96 -16.46
CA LYS A 3 -10.45 -11.82 -15.47
C LYS A 3 -8.93 -11.54 -15.38
N SER A 4 -8.35 -11.03 -16.47
CA SER A 4 -6.97 -10.57 -16.57
C SER A 4 -6.88 -9.45 -17.60
N ALA A 5 -5.93 -8.55 -17.41
CA ALA A 5 -5.53 -7.56 -18.41
C ALA A 5 -4.03 -7.71 -18.65
N GLU A 6 -3.61 -7.60 -19.91
CA GLU A 6 -2.19 -7.49 -20.22
C GLU A 6 -1.73 -6.06 -19.93
N ILE A 7 -0.63 -5.94 -19.17
CA ILE A 7 0.02 -4.66 -18.89
C ILE A 7 1.37 -4.65 -19.61
N SER A 8 1.73 -3.52 -20.23
CA SER A 8 3.05 -3.32 -20.80
C SER A 8 3.86 -2.39 -19.89
N LEU A 9 5.06 -2.82 -19.52
CA LEU A 9 5.98 -2.06 -18.68
C LEU A 9 7.11 -1.50 -19.54
N GLY A 10 7.18 -0.17 -19.61
CA GLY A 10 8.31 0.57 -20.17
C GLY A 10 9.38 0.82 -19.13
N ASN A 11 10.64 0.66 -19.53
CA ASN A 11 11.84 0.96 -18.73
C ASN A 11 11.80 0.42 -17.28
N PRO A 12 11.54 -0.88 -17.07
CA PRO A 12 11.48 -1.43 -15.72
C PRO A 12 12.87 -1.39 -15.06
N VAL A 13 12.90 -0.94 -13.82
CA VAL A 13 14.04 -1.00 -12.92
C VAL A 13 13.67 -1.92 -11.76
N PHE A 14 14.43 -3.00 -11.60
CA PHE A 14 14.21 -3.99 -10.55
C PHE A 14 15.12 -3.73 -9.35
N TYR A 15 14.53 -3.76 -8.15
CA TYR A 15 15.23 -3.58 -6.89
C TYR A 15 15.23 -4.91 -6.14
N VAL A 16 16.34 -5.63 -6.23
CA VAL A 16 16.45 -7.00 -5.72
C VAL A 16 17.28 -7.01 -4.42
N PRO A 17 16.66 -7.19 -3.24
CA PRO A 17 17.38 -7.41 -1.99
C PRO A 17 17.91 -8.85 -1.90
N ARG A 18 18.94 -9.03 -1.08
CA ARG A 18 19.48 -10.36 -0.77
C ARG A 18 18.63 -11.07 0.27
N GLU A 19 17.63 -11.80 -0.20
CA GLU A 19 16.85 -12.71 0.65
C GLU A 19 17.46 -14.11 0.62
N ARG A 20 17.82 -14.63 1.79
CA ARG A 20 18.36 -15.99 1.94
C ARG A 20 17.25 -17.03 1.98
N ASP A 21 16.15 -16.66 2.63
CA ASP A 21 15.00 -17.51 2.87
C ASP A 21 13.74 -16.93 2.24
N TYR A 22 12.63 -17.64 2.40
CA TYR A 22 11.31 -17.19 2.01
C TYR A 22 10.62 -16.41 3.13
N PRO A 23 9.81 -15.38 2.84
CA PRO A 23 9.45 -14.93 1.49
C PRO A 23 10.60 -14.20 0.78
N ARG A 24 10.79 -14.50 -0.51
CA ARG A 24 11.66 -13.71 -1.38
C ARG A 24 10.83 -12.60 -2.00
N TRP A 25 11.42 -11.43 -2.17
CA TRP A 25 10.72 -10.30 -2.76
C TRP A 25 11.65 -9.44 -3.60
N PHE A 26 11.07 -8.67 -4.51
CA PHE A 26 11.77 -7.59 -5.19
C PHE A 26 10.80 -6.44 -5.45
N GLY A 27 11.35 -5.22 -5.43
CA GLY A 27 10.63 -4.03 -5.87
C GLY A 27 10.79 -3.83 -7.38
N VAL A 28 9.84 -3.16 -8.01
CA VAL A 28 9.97 -2.70 -9.40
C VAL A 28 9.44 -1.29 -9.54
N ALA A 29 10.22 -0.42 -10.19
CA ALA A 29 9.74 0.85 -10.72
C ALA A 29 9.62 0.73 -12.24
N ALA A 30 8.49 1.13 -12.82
CA ALA A 30 8.29 1.07 -14.26
C ALA A 30 7.33 2.18 -14.74
N VAL A 31 7.23 2.33 -16.05
CA VAL A 31 6.13 3.06 -16.70
C VAL A 31 5.12 2.04 -17.19
N GLU A 32 3.95 1.96 -16.56
CA GLU A 32 2.83 1.17 -17.06
C GLU A 32 2.14 1.94 -18.19
N ARG A 33 1.90 1.25 -19.31
CA ARG A 33 1.02 1.75 -20.37
C ARG A 33 -0.28 0.97 -20.37
N SER A 34 -1.35 1.61 -19.91
CA SER A 34 -2.69 1.04 -19.92
C SER A 34 -3.71 2.08 -20.39
N GLY A 35 -4.63 1.66 -21.28
CA GLY A 35 -5.69 2.53 -21.80
C GLY A 35 -5.20 3.81 -22.48
N GLY A 36 -4.02 3.79 -23.11
CA GLY A 36 -3.45 4.93 -23.83
C GLY A 36 -2.80 6.01 -22.96
N ARG A 37 -2.56 5.75 -21.67
CA ARG A 37 -1.85 6.67 -20.77
C ARG A 37 -0.62 5.99 -20.15
N ASP A 38 0.45 6.75 -20.02
CA ASP A 38 1.67 6.35 -19.34
C ASP A 38 1.58 6.76 -17.86
N GLN A 39 1.77 5.80 -16.95
CA GLN A 39 1.75 6.04 -15.50
C GLN A 39 2.97 5.41 -14.85
N GLN A 40 3.63 6.15 -13.95
CA GLN A 40 4.71 5.57 -13.17
C GLN A 40 4.12 4.66 -12.09
N VAL A 41 4.64 3.44 -12.02
CA VAL A 41 4.22 2.43 -11.06
C VAL A 41 5.41 1.99 -10.22
N LEU A 42 5.13 1.72 -8.95
CA LEU A 42 6.06 1.14 -8.02
C LEU A 42 5.36 -0.06 -7.37
N GLY A 43 5.93 -1.24 -7.59
CA GLY A 43 5.36 -2.51 -7.14
C GLY A 43 6.33 -3.34 -6.32
N VAL A 44 5.77 -4.31 -5.61
CA VAL A 44 6.52 -5.37 -4.93
C VAL A 44 5.94 -6.71 -5.36
N PHE A 45 6.81 -7.60 -5.79
CA PHE A 45 6.48 -9.01 -6.03
C PHE A 45 7.06 -9.85 -4.92
N VAL A 46 6.28 -10.84 -4.49
CA VAL A 46 6.61 -11.72 -3.38
C VAL A 46 6.43 -13.16 -3.83
N GLN A 47 7.41 -13.98 -3.49
CA GLN A 47 7.34 -15.43 -3.56
C GLN A 47 7.35 -15.94 -2.12
N THR A 48 6.29 -16.62 -1.70
CA THR A 48 6.10 -17.03 -0.28
C THR A 48 6.82 -18.31 0.10
N ASP A 49 7.13 -19.16 -0.88
CA ASP A 49 7.88 -20.41 -0.71
C ASP A 49 8.46 -20.84 -2.08
N ALA A 50 9.27 -21.90 -2.09
CA ALA A 50 9.97 -22.37 -3.29
C ALA A 50 9.07 -22.88 -4.43
N LYS A 51 7.82 -23.26 -4.14
CA LYS A 51 6.86 -23.79 -5.11
C LYS A 51 5.79 -22.77 -5.50
N SER A 52 5.68 -21.67 -4.76
CA SER A 52 4.72 -20.60 -5.03
C SER A 52 5.14 -19.75 -6.24
N ASP A 53 4.14 -19.33 -7.01
CA ASP A 53 4.32 -18.31 -8.04
C ASP A 53 4.67 -16.95 -7.41
N TRP A 54 5.34 -16.11 -8.19
CA TRP A 54 5.50 -14.70 -7.85
C TRP A 54 4.15 -13.99 -7.93
N ARG A 55 3.77 -13.28 -6.87
CA ARG A 55 2.53 -12.50 -6.81
C ARG A 55 2.85 -11.05 -6.50
N ALA A 56 2.13 -10.13 -7.12
CA ALA A 56 2.17 -8.73 -6.70
C ALA A 56 1.59 -8.61 -5.29
N GLY A 57 2.41 -8.18 -4.33
CA GLY A 57 1.96 -7.78 -3.00
C GLY A 57 1.51 -6.31 -2.99
N HIS A 58 2.17 -5.48 -3.79
CA HIS A 58 1.85 -4.07 -4.00
C HIS A 58 1.97 -3.72 -5.48
N TRP A 59 1.03 -2.95 -6.01
CA TRP A 59 1.09 -2.37 -7.35
C TRP A 59 0.39 -1.02 -7.35
N LEU A 60 1.16 0.07 -7.30
CA LEU A 60 0.64 1.40 -7.03
C LEU A 60 1.22 2.41 -8.01
N THR A 61 0.36 3.28 -8.52
CA THR A 61 0.80 4.48 -9.23
C THR A 61 1.43 5.44 -8.24
N PHE A 62 2.54 6.06 -8.61
CA PHE A 62 3.16 7.10 -7.80
C PHE A 62 3.45 8.34 -8.64
N GLN A 63 3.54 9.49 -7.99
CA GLN A 63 3.93 10.75 -8.61
C GLN A 63 5.28 11.21 -8.09
N GLY A 64 6.08 11.82 -8.97
CA GLY A 64 7.41 12.34 -8.64
C GLY A 64 8.53 11.38 -9.01
N LYS A 65 9.70 11.57 -8.39
CA LYS A 65 10.88 10.74 -8.60
C LYS A 65 11.03 9.79 -7.42
N PRO A 66 11.19 8.47 -7.63
CA PRO A 66 11.42 7.56 -6.51
C PRO A 66 12.75 7.93 -5.82
N PRO A 67 12.86 7.79 -4.49
CA PRO A 67 14.11 8.00 -3.77
C PRO A 67 15.24 7.18 -4.41
N GLN A 68 16.46 7.73 -4.44
CA GLN A 68 17.61 6.94 -4.84
C GLN A 68 17.87 5.85 -3.79
N LEU A 69 18.00 4.61 -4.26
CA LEU A 69 18.21 3.45 -3.39
C LEU A 69 19.69 3.18 -3.21
N ALA A 70 20.05 2.70 -2.02
CA ALA A 70 21.38 2.23 -1.73
C ALA A 70 21.53 0.76 -2.19
N TYR A 71 22.69 0.48 -2.78
CA TYR A 71 23.05 -0.86 -3.26
C TYR A 71 24.32 -1.35 -2.57
N ASP A 72 24.44 -2.67 -2.42
CA ASP A 72 25.70 -3.29 -2.01
C ASP A 72 26.74 -3.25 -3.15
N ARG A 73 27.97 -3.67 -2.86
CA ARG A 73 29.06 -3.67 -3.84
C ARG A 73 28.82 -4.58 -5.06
N GLN A 74 27.82 -5.45 -5.00
CA GLN A 74 27.45 -6.36 -6.07
C GLN A 74 26.17 -5.92 -6.81
N GLY A 75 25.61 -4.76 -6.45
CA GLY A 75 24.43 -4.19 -7.11
C GLY A 75 23.08 -4.68 -6.57
N TYR A 76 23.04 -5.39 -5.45
CA TYR A 76 21.77 -5.74 -4.80
C TYR A 76 21.26 -4.56 -3.98
N ALA A 77 19.95 -4.31 -4.02
CA ALA A 77 19.35 -3.29 -3.18
C ALA A 77 19.50 -3.68 -1.70
N ILE A 78 19.79 -2.70 -0.84
CA ILE A 78 19.98 -2.98 0.59
C ILE A 78 18.61 -2.99 1.27
N ALA A 79 18.21 -4.12 1.86
CA ALA A 79 17.00 -4.20 2.68
C ALA A 79 17.09 -3.27 3.91
N ALA A 80 15.95 -2.75 4.35
CA ALA A 80 15.84 -1.86 5.49
C ALA A 80 14.66 -2.24 6.40
N ALA A 81 14.60 -1.62 7.58
CA ALA A 81 13.39 -1.64 8.41
C ALA A 81 12.38 -0.61 7.90
N ASP A 82 11.09 -0.83 8.16
CA ASP A 82 10.02 0.13 7.83
C ASP A 82 10.01 1.40 8.69
N ARG A 83 10.90 1.47 9.69
CA ARG A 83 11.06 2.56 10.66
C ARG A 83 9.74 2.96 11.34
N ARG A 84 8.85 1.98 11.57
CA ARG A 84 7.53 2.16 12.18
C ARG A 84 6.58 3.03 11.35
N LEU A 85 6.87 3.26 10.07
CA LEU A 85 6.04 4.07 9.18
C LEU A 85 4.57 3.62 9.15
N PRO A 86 4.25 2.30 9.12
CA PRO A 86 2.86 1.85 9.18
C PRO A 86 2.13 2.29 10.45
N ALA A 87 2.79 2.18 11.61
CA ALA A 87 2.20 2.51 12.90
C ALA A 87 1.96 4.01 13.06
N VAL A 88 2.90 4.86 12.64
CA VAL A 88 2.70 6.32 12.70
C VAL A 88 1.67 6.79 11.67
N HIS A 89 1.57 6.14 10.51
CA HIS A 89 0.52 6.44 9.54
C HIS A 89 -0.87 6.08 10.09
N ALA A 90 -1.04 4.86 10.62
CA ALA A 90 -2.28 4.44 11.25
C ALA A 90 -2.71 5.39 12.38
N LYS A 91 -1.76 5.77 13.26
CA LYS A 91 -2.02 6.70 14.35
C LYS A 91 -2.53 8.05 13.83
N TYR A 92 -1.86 8.63 12.83
CA TYR A 92 -2.31 9.87 12.19
C TYR A 92 -3.74 9.74 11.62
N LEU A 93 -4.07 8.61 10.97
CA LEU A 93 -5.41 8.40 10.42
C LEU A 93 -6.49 8.27 11.51
N VAL A 94 -6.17 7.69 12.68
CA VAL A 94 -7.10 7.58 13.81
C VAL A 94 -7.27 8.91 14.54
N ASP A 95 -6.22 9.44 15.15
CA ASP A 95 -6.33 10.54 16.11
C ASP A 95 -5.74 11.87 15.61
N GLY A 96 -5.07 11.87 14.47
CA GLY A 96 -4.49 13.06 13.85
C GLY A 96 -3.09 13.39 14.35
N ASP A 97 -2.45 12.47 15.07
CA ASP A 97 -1.08 12.65 15.53
C ASP A 97 -0.08 12.73 14.36
N ALA A 98 0.31 13.96 14.03
CA ALA A 98 1.31 14.27 13.02
C ALA A 98 2.75 14.29 13.59
N SER A 99 3.01 13.72 14.76
CA SER A 99 4.36 13.70 15.36
C SER A 99 5.35 12.86 14.56
N GLY A 100 4.89 11.74 13.96
CA GLY A 100 5.70 10.81 13.18
C GLY A 100 5.53 10.89 11.66
N LEU A 101 4.54 11.64 11.18
CA LEU A 101 4.18 11.75 9.75
C LEU A 101 4.03 13.22 9.37
N VAL A 102 4.53 13.62 8.20
CA VAL A 102 4.18 14.90 7.58
C VAL A 102 2.89 14.67 6.80
N PRO A 103 1.76 15.30 7.16
CA PRO A 103 0.54 15.19 6.38
C PRO A 103 0.76 15.74 4.97
N ASP A 104 0.39 14.92 3.99
CA ASP A 104 0.36 15.24 2.57
C ASP A 104 -1.08 15.16 2.05
N ALA A 105 -1.26 15.38 0.75
CA ALA A 105 -2.59 15.33 0.14
C ALA A 105 -3.23 13.93 0.23
N TYR A 106 -2.46 12.85 0.28
CA TYR A 106 -3.01 11.49 0.42
C TYR A 106 -3.56 11.30 1.82
N SER A 107 -2.68 11.38 2.81
CA SER A 107 -2.97 11.17 4.23
C SER A 107 -4.04 12.14 4.77
N ALA A 108 -4.00 13.42 4.39
CA ALA A 108 -5.02 14.39 4.82
C ALA A 108 -6.41 14.12 4.20
N ASN A 109 -6.46 13.75 2.92
CA ASN A 109 -7.72 13.40 2.25
C ASN A 109 -8.28 12.09 2.81
N ALA A 110 -7.42 11.09 3.03
CA ALA A 110 -7.77 9.81 3.65
C ALA A 110 -8.46 10.03 5.00
N ARG A 111 -7.83 10.80 5.90
CA ARG A 111 -8.38 11.14 7.22
C ARG A 111 -9.74 11.86 7.14
N THR A 112 -9.89 12.78 6.18
CA THR A 112 -11.14 13.52 6.00
C THR A 112 -12.27 12.59 5.53
N LYS A 113 -11.97 11.64 4.64
CA LYS A 113 -12.96 10.71 4.07
C LYS A 113 -13.34 9.57 5.01
N SER A 114 -12.38 9.04 5.77
CA SER A 114 -12.63 7.95 6.71
C SER A 114 -13.45 8.39 7.92
N GLY A 115 -13.45 9.69 8.23
CA GLY A 115 -13.95 10.21 9.49
C GLY A 115 -13.13 9.70 10.68
N ALA A 116 -13.34 10.29 11.86
CA ALA A 116 -12.66 9.86 13.10
C ALA A 116 -13.17 8.50 13.66
N ALA A 117 -14.11 7.84 12.98
CA ALA A 117 -14.81 6.66 13.47
C ALA A 117 -14.25 5.32 12.93
N GLY A 118 -13.29 5.35 12.00
CA GLY A 118 -12.63 4.15 11.47
C GLY A 118 -11.43 3.74 12.31
N GLY A 119 -11.36 2.47 12.69
CA GLY A 119 -10.17 1.90 13.34
C GLY A 119 -9.10 1.59 12.30
N PHE A 120 -7.93 2.24 12.37
CA PHE A 120 -6.79 1.91 11.50
C PHE A 120 -5.72 1.13 12.26
N THR A 121 -5.23 0.07 11.64
CA THR A 121 -4.11 -0.73 12.17
C THR A 121 -3.10 -1.09 11.07
N PRO A 122 -1.81 -1.24 11.39
CA PRO A 122 -0.83 -1.80 10.45
C PRO A 122 -1.19 -3.21 9.97
N GLY A 123 -0.91 -3.50 8.70
CA GLY A 123 -1.19 -4.79 8.08
C GLY A 123 -2.53 -4.83 7.33
N PRO A 124 -2.97 -6.01 6.83
CA PRO A 124 -2.32 -7.30 7.03
C PRO A 124 -1.01 -7.42 6.23
N GLY A 125 -0.16 -8.37 6.62
CA GLY A 125 1.06 -8.72 5.91
C GLY A 125 2.31 -7.95 6.34
N ALA A 126 3.44 -8.33 5.75
CA ALA A 126 4.75 -7.73 6.03
C ALA A 126 4.92 -6.39 5.31
N SER A 127 5.64 -5.47 5.96
CA SER A 127 6.25 -4.33 5.27
C SER A 127 7.49 -4.80 4.50
N TYR A 128 7.67 -4.27 3.29
CA TYR A 128 8.91 -4.42 2.52
C TYR A 128 9.59 -3.08 2.47
N ALA A 129 10.91 -3.03 2.71
CA ALA A 129 11.62 -1.76 2.74
C ALA A 129 13.03 -1.87 2.18
N LEU A 130 13.41 -0.85 1.40
CA LEU A 130 14.74 -0.68 0.84
C LEU A 130 15.38 0.58 1.38
N ARG A 131 16.67 0.50 1.68
CA ARG A 131 17.47 1.63 2.15
C ARG A 131 17.65 2.63 1.02
N THR A 132 17.46 3.90 1.33
CA THR A 132 17.75 5.01 0.43
C THR A 132 19.20 5.50 0.62
N GLU A 133 19.78 6.15 -0.39
CA GLU A 133 21.17 6.64 -0.33
C GLU A 133 21.41 7.62 0.82
N ASP A 134 20.38 8.38 1.21
CA ASP A 134 20.40 9.30 2.35
C ASP A 134 20.30 8.59 3.73
N GLY A 135 20.21 7.26 3.76
CA GLY A 135 20.10 6.47 4.99
C GLY A 135 18.66 6.30 5.53
N GLY A 136 17.66 6.77 4.80
CA GLY A 136 16.24 6.52 5.03
C GLY A 136 15.76 5.15 4.52
N SER A 137 14.46 5.04 4.31
CA SER A 137 13.81 3.81 3.82
C SER A 137 12.63 4.14 2.92
N LEU A 138 12.60 3.55 1.72
CA LEU A 138 11.42 3.45 0.87
C LEU A 138 10.66 2.20 1.33
N VAL A 139 9.38 2.36 1.68
CA VAL A 139 8.59 1.34 2.37
C VAL A 139 7.29 1.05 1.63
N TRP A 140 7.00 -0.22 1.38
CA TRP A 140 5.69 -0.71 0.97
C TRP A 140 5.04 -1.41 2.16
N TYR A 141 3.83 -1.01 2.52
CA TYR A 141 3.13 -1.55 3.68
C TYR A 141 1.62 -1.59 3.49
N GLY A 142 0.93 -2.34 4.34
CA GLY A 142 -0.52 -2.40 4.39
C GLY A 142 -1.07 -1.64 5.60
N LEU A 143 -2.28 -1.08 5.48
CA LEU A 143 -3.12 -0.72 6.62
C LEU A 143 -4.51 -1.38 6.49
N THR A 144 -5.10 -1.71 7.62
CA THR A 144 -6.48 -2.19 7.72
C THR A 144 -7.31 -1.07 8.30
N GLN A 145 -8.42 -0.75 7.65
CA GLN A 145 -9.43 0.16 8.18
C GLN A 145 -10.71 -0.63 8.46
N GLU A 146 -11.16 -0.61 9.70
CA GLU A 146 -12.42 -1.20 10.12
C GLU A 146 -13.43 -0.09 10.41
N GLN A 147 -14.65 -0.24 9.89
CA GLN A 147 -15.71 0.75 10.08
C GLN A 147 -17.07 0.07 10.14
N THR A 148 -17.97 0.64 10.95
CA THR A 148 -19.40 0.28 10.92
C THR A 148 -20.15 1.38 10.18
N LEU A 149 -20.85 0.99 9.11
CA LEU A 149 -21.70 1.86 8.31
C LEU A 149 -23.17 1.62 8.64
N ASP A 150 -24.00 2.65 8.46
CA ASP A 150 -25.45 2.48 8.47
C ASP A 150 -25.87 1.70 7.21
N GLY A 151 -26.62 0.61 7.39
CA GLY A 151 -27.03 -0.28 6.31
C GLY A 151 -28.22 0.23 5.48
N GLY A 152 -28.58 1.51 5.63
CA GLY A 152 -29.62 2.17 4.87
C GLY A 152 -29.23 2.50 3.42
N SER A 153 -29.95 3.44 2.80
CA SER A 153 -29.76 3.83 1.39
C SER A 153 -28.44 4.57 1.10
N THR A 154 -27.66 4.90 2.11
CA THR A 154 -26.42 5.70 2.06
C THR A 154 -25.14 4.86 1.91
N LEU A 155 -25.26 3.54 1.79
CA LEU A 155 -24.07 2.68 1.62
C LEU A 155 -23.26 3.03 0.35
N PRO A 156 -21.93 3.07 0.45
CA PRO A 156 -21.06 3.19 -0.72
C PRO A 156 -21.38 2.12 -1.77
N GLY A 157 -21.27 2.47 -3.06
CA GLY A 157 -21.60 1.57 -4.17
C GLY A 157 -20.85 0.23 -4.09
N GLU A 158 -19.54 0.28 -3.84
CA GLU A 158 -18.70 -0.92 -3.74
C GLU A 158 -19.09 -1.85 -2.58
N VAL A 159 -19.61 -1.31 -1.47
CA VAL A 159 -20.11 -2.10 -0.34
C VAL A 159 -21.40 -2.82 -0.74
N ARG A 160 -22.31 -2.14 -1.44
CA ARG A 160 -23.54 -2.76 -1.97
C ARG A 160 -23.23 -3.84 -3.00
N ASP A 161 -22.29 -3.57 -3.91
CA ASP A 161 -21.87 -4.51 -4.94
C ASP A 161 -21.22 -5.77 -4.32
N TYR A 162 -20.40 -5.59 -3.28
CA TYR A 162 -19.82 -6.71 -2.53
C TYR A 162 -20.90 -7.55 -1.85
N LEU A 163 -21.85 -6.93 -1.14
CA LEU A 163 -22.94 -7.64 -0.48
C LEU A 163 -23.78 -8.41 -1.50
N ALA A 164 -24.20 -7.77 -2.60
CA ALA A 164 -25.00 -8.40 -3.64
C ALA A 164 -24.28 -9.60 -4.30
N LYS A 165 -22.96 -9.50 -4.54
CA LYS A 165 -22.16 -10.59 -5.11
C LYS A 165 -22.04 -11.80 -4.17
N ASN A 166 -22.16 -11.60 -2.86
CA ASN A 166 -22.02 -12.63 -1.84
C ASN A 166 -23.36 -13.01 -1.19
N ASP A 167 -24.48 -12.77 -1.88
CA ASP A 167 -25.86 -13.03 -1.40
C ASP A 167 -26.21 -12.36 -0.05
N GLY A 168 -25.45 -11.33 0.33
CA GLY A 168 -25.66 -10.53 1.52
C GLY A 168 -26.74 -9.47 1.31
N LYS A 169 -27.57 -9.24 2.32
CA LYS A 169 -28.50 -8.10 2.38
C LYS A 169 -28.03 -7.15 3.47
N PRO A 170 -27.97 -5.83 3.21
CA PRO A 170 -27.57 -4.89 4.24
C PRO A 170 -28.60 -4.92 5.39
N GLY A 171 -28.11 -5.16 6.61
CA GLY A 171 -28.90 -5.06 7.84
C GLY A 171 -29.09 -3.60 8.26
N LYS A 172 -29.33 -3.35 9.56
CA LYS A 172 -29.34 -1.97 10.10
C LYS A 172 -27.95 -1.33 10.08
N SER A 173 -26.91 -2.15 10.22
CA SER A 173 -25.51 -1.74 10.16
C SER A 173 -24.73 -2.75 9.33
N VAL A 174 -23.66 -2.30 8.69
CA VAL A 174 -22.74 -3.11 7.90
C VAL A 174 -21.33 -2.89 8.42
N PHE A 175 -20.67 -3.96 8.84
CA PHE A 175 -19.26 -3.92 9.21
C PHE A 175 -18.41 -4.10 7.95
N VAL A 176 -17.55 -3.12 7.69
CA VAL A 176 -16.66 -3.11 6.52
C VAL A 176 -15.20 -3.12 6.94
N THR A 177 -14.41 -3.86 6.19
CA THR A 177 -12.95 -3.86 6.30
C THR A 177 -12.37 -3.42 4.97
N TRP A 178 -11.55 -2.38 5.00
CA TRP A 178 -10.81 -1.89 3.85
C TRP A 178 -9.35 -2.24 4.01
N GLN A 179 -8.73 -2.66 2.91
CA GLN A 179 -7.30 -2.85 2.81
C GLN A 179 -6.69 -1.68 2.06
N TRP A 180 -5.70 -1.06 2.69
CA TRP A 180 -4.89 0.01 2.14
C TRP A 180 -3.53 -0.56 1.78
N LEU A 181 -3.07 -0.30 0.56
CA LEU A 181 -1.70 -0.53 0.14
C LEU A 181 -1.02 0.82 0.02
N VAL A 182 0.12 1.00 0.67
CA VAL A 182 0.77 2.29 0.81
C VAL A 182 2.25 2.19 0.43
N ILE A 183 2.73 3.19 -0.30
CA ILE A 183 4.16 3.48 -0.44
C ILE A 183 4.45 4.72 0.40
N GLY A 184 5.50 4.64 1.22
CA GLY A 184 5.97 5.76 2.00
C GLY A 184 7.48 5.88 2.01
N TYR A 185 7.95 7.05 2.43
CA TYR A 185 9.36 7.30 2.70
C TYR A 185 9.54 7.66 4.17
N ALA A 186 10.44 6.95 4.83
CA ALA A 186 10.86 7.22 6.20
C ALA A 186 12.31 7.72 6.19
N PRO A 187 12.57 9.01 6.53
CA PRO A 187 13.91 9.56 6.52
C PRO A 187 14.80 8.94 7.61
N PRO A 188 16.15 9.14 7.55
CA PRO A 188 17.04 8.73 8.62
C PRO A 188 16.68 9.37 9.98
N SER A 189 16.13 10.58 9.94
CA SER A 189 15.61 11.31 11.10
C SER A 189 14.41 12.18 10.70
N GLY A 190 13.52 12.44 11.66
CA GLY A 190 12.31 13.24 11.43
C GLY A 190 11.09 12.41 11.03
N LYS A 191 10.20 13.02 10.25
CA LYS A 191 8.85 12.52 9.97
C LYS A 191 8.77 11.83 8.62
N GLY A 192 8.03 10.72 8.56
CA GLY A 192 7.74 10.01 7.33
C GLY A 192 6.75 10.75 6.42
N ARG A 193 6.58 10.26 5.19
CA ARG A 193 5.63 10.79 4.19
C ARG A 193 4.98 9.65 3.41
N VAL A 194 3.75 9.85 2.95
CA VAL A 194 3.08 8.95 2.00
C VAL A 194 3.39 9.42 0.59
N LEU A 195 3.80 8.49 -0.27
CA LEU A 195 4.12 8.76 -1.68
C LEU A 195 2.99 8.32 -2.61
N GLY A 196 2.18 7.36 -2.16
CA GLY A 196 1.00 6.89 -2.86
C GLY A 196 0.25 5.86 -2.04
N GLU A 197 -1.04 5.73 -2.30
CA GLU A 197 -1.91 4.77 -1.64
C GLU A 197 -2.97 4.24 -2.61
N SER A 198 -3.46 3.03 -2.35
CA SER A 198 -4.66 2.47 -2.94
C SER A 198 -5.49 1.83 -1.86
N VAL A 199 -6.81 1.92 -2.00
CA VAL A 199 -7.78 1.40 -1.04
C VAL A 199 -8.72 0.47 -1.77
N SER A 200 -9.01 -0.67 -1.16
CA SER A 200 -9.95 -1.64 -1.69
C SER A 200 -10.78 -2.25 -0.57
N LEU A 201 -12.04 -2.54 -0.86
CA LEU A 201 -12.91 -3.25 0.07
C LEU A 201 -12.44 -4.71 0.20
N ALA A 202 -12.06 -5.12 1.40
CA ALA A 202 -11.67 -6.49 1.71
C ALA A 202 -12.87 -7.33 2.14
N SER A 203 -13.80 -6.75 2.91
CA SER A 203 -15.05 -7.43 3.29
C SER A 203 -16.16 -6.46 3.67
N ALA A 204 -17.41 -6.89 3.49
CA ALA A 204 -18.60 -6.26 4.05
C ALA A 204 -19.57 -7.33 4.56
N ARG A 205 -20.13 -7.16 5.77
CA ARG A 205 -21.06 -8.11 6.40
C ARG A 205 -22.03 -7.44 7.38
#